data_AF-A0A6P1ZDX0-F1
#
_entry.id   AF-A0A6P1ZDX0-F1
#
_cell.length_a   1.000
_cell.length_b   1.000
_cell.length_c   1.000
_cell.angle_alpha   90.00
_cell.angle_beta   90.00
_cell.angle_gamma   90.00
#
_symmetry.space_group_name_H-M   'P 1'
#
loop_
_entity.id
_entity.type
_entity.pdbx_description
1 polymer ?
#
loop_
_entity_poly.entity_id
_entity_poly.type
_entity_poly.pdbx_seq_one_letter_code
_entity_poly.pdbx_strand_id
1 'polypeptide(L)' 'MTGQTSKILIHAPNIACKALPGYFVILRNAQEGERNPLIIADTDTEAGTITIVYLVMGKTT' A
#
# COMPACT_ATOMS: atom_id res chain seq x y z
N MET A 1 3.39 -23.52 -3.78
CA MET A 1 3.67 -22.45 -2.80
C MET A 1 2.46 -21.55 -2.75
N THR A 2 1.67 -21.59 -1.67
CA THR A 2 0.46 -20.76 -1.54
C THR A 2 0.91 -19.35 -1.14
N GLY A 3 0.64 -18.34 -1.97
CA GLY A 3 0.94 -16.95 -1.63
C GLY A 3 0.09 -16.49 -0.45
N GLN A 4 0.69 -15.77 0.49
CA GLN A 4 -0.04 -15.20 1.63
C GLN A 4 -0.56 -13.80 1.26
N THR A 5 -1.87 -13.58 1.33
CA THR A 5 -2.44 -12.24 1.23
C THR A 5 -2.19 -11.46 2.51
N SER A 6 -1.59 -10.28 2.38
CA SER A 6 -1.31 -9.37 3.50
C SER A 6 -2.03 -8.04 3.29
N LYS A 7 -2.38 -7.39 4.41
CA LYS A 7 -3.03 -6.07 4.45
C LYS A 7 -2.22 -5.15 5.35
N ILE A 8 -1.99 -3.93 4.88
CA ILE A 8 -1.35 -2.85 5.65
C ILE A 8 -2.21 -1.60 5.61
N LEU A 9 -2.32 -0.95 6.76
CA LEU A 9 -2.98 0.33 6.96
C LEU A 9 -1.90 1.40 7.12
N ILE A 10 -1.95 2.44 6.31
CA ILE A 10 -0.94 3.51 6.31
C ILE A 10 -1.63 4.83 6.57
N HIS A 11 -1.18 5.55 7.60
CA HIS A 11 -1.60 6.93 7.82
C HIS A 11 -0.92 7.84 6.80
N ALA A 12 -1.71 8.36 5.86
CA ALA A 12 -1.25 9.19 4.75
C ALA A 12 -2.37 10.16 4.34
N PRO A 13 -2.67 11.19 5.16
CA PRO A 13 -3.85 12.04 5.00
C PRO A 13 -3.89 12.76 3.64
N ASN A 14 -2.72 13.19 3.15
CA ASN A 14 -2.60 13.86 1.84
C ASN A 14 -2.90 12.95 0.65
N ILE A 15 -2.77 11.63 0.83
CA ILE A 15 -3.10 10.62 -0.19
C ILE A 15 -4.55 10.21 -0.01
N ALA A 16 -4.98 9.93 1.23
CA ALA A 16 -6.34 9.51 1.55
C ALA A 16 -7.39 10.50 1.00
N CYS A 17 -7.15 11.80 1.14
CA CYS A 17 -8.08 12.83 0.64
C CYS A 17 -8.13 12.98 -0.89
N LYS A 18 -7.21 12.34 -1.64
CA LYS A 18 -7.10 12.45 -3.12
C LYS A 18 -7.25 11.11 -3.83
N ALA A 19 -7.22 10.00 -3.12
CA ALA A 19 -7.23 8.67 -3.72
C ALA A 19 -8.58 8.41 -4.42
N LEU A 20 -8.51 7.93 -5.66
CA LEU A 20 -9.65 7.47 -6.44
C LEU A 20 -9.47 6.00 -6.83
N PRO A 21 -10.55 5.29 -7.21
CA PRO A 21 -10.44 3.91 -7.68
C PRO A 21 -9.40 3.76 -8.80
N GLY A 22 -8.50 2.79 -8.66
CA GLY A 22 -7.40 2.54 -9.59
C GLY A 22 -6.10 3.32 -9.31
N TYR A 23 -6.09 4.20 -8.31
CA TYR A 23 -4.86 4.87 -7.89
C TYR A 23 -3.93 3.89 -7.17
N PHE A 24 -2.64 4.17 -7.24
CA PHE A 24 -1.60 3.38 -6.59
C PHE A 24 -0.56 4.29 -5.94
N VAL A 25 0.22 3.74 -5.03
CA VAL A 25 1.37 4.39 -4.41
C VAL A 25 2.65 3.66 -4.79
N ILE A 26 3.76 4.40 -4.82
CA ILE A 26 5.10 3.79 -4.86
C ILE A 26 5.61 3.70 -3.42
N LEU A 27 5.76 2.48 -2.91
CA LEU A 27 6.31 2.24 -1.58
C LEU A 27 7.78 1.85 -1.65
N ARG A 28 8.53 2.43 -0.71
CA ARG A 28 9.96 2.20 -0.52
C ARG A 28 10.24 2.07 0.97
N ASN A 29 10.70 0.90 1.40
CA ASN A 29 10.90 0.59 2.82
C ASN A 29 12.27 1.04 3.38
N ALA A 30 13.24 1.35 2.51
CA ALA A 30 14.57 1.81 2.88
C ALA A 30 15.14 2.82 1.88
N GLN A 31 16.15 3.59 2.28
CA GLN A 31 16.80 4.59 1.42
C GLN A 31 17.46 4.03 0.16
N GLU A 32 17.79 2.73 0.12
CA GLU A 32 18.28 2.03 -1.07
C GLU A 32 17.32 0.93 -1.54
N GLY A 33 16.17 0.79 -0.89
CA GLY A 33 15.17 -0.23 -1.20
C GLY A 33 14.49 -0.02 -2.55
N GLU A 34 13.88 -1.09 -3.04
CA GLU A 34 13.07 -1.11 -4.26
C GLU A 34 11.83 -0.21 -4.15
N ARG A 35 11.39 0.29 -5.30
CA ARG A 35 10.17 1.09 -5.45
C ARG A 35 9.05 0.19 -5.98
N ASN A 36 8.18 -0.25 -5.08
CA ASN A 36 7.10 -1.16 -5.40
C ASN A 36 5.79 -0.40 -5.64
N PRO A 37 5.20 -0.46 -6.86
CA PRO A 37 3.86 0.08 -7.09
C PRO A 37 2.80 -0.83 -6.46
N LEU A 38 2.03 -0.31 -5.50
CA LEU A 38 0.92 -1.02 -4.87
C LEU A 38 -0.38 -0.24 -5.00
N ILE A 39 -1.45 -0.94 -5.41
CA ILE A 39 -2.78 -0.38 -5.60
C ILE A 39 -3.39 -0.03 -4.24
N ILE A 40 -4.03 1.13 -4.15
CA ILE A 40 -4.83 1.52 -2.99
C ILE A 40 -6.13 0.70 -3.04
N ALA A 41 -6.30 -0.19 -2.06
CA ALA A 41 -7.48 -1.04 -1.96
C ALA A 41 -8.67 -0.30 -1.33
N ASP A 42 -8.40 0.62 -0.40
CA ASP A 42 -9.43 1.42 0.26
C ASP A 42 -8.84 2.73 0.83
N THR A 43 -9.70 3.71 1.11
CA THR A 43 -9.33 5.00 1.71
C THR A 43 -10.33 5.44 2.77
N ASP A 44 -9.82 5.92 3.90
CA ASP A 44 -10.59 6.59 4.94
C ASP A 44 -10.07 8.02 5.09
N THR A 45 -10.85 8.97 4.56
CA THR A 45 -10.50 10.39 4.56
C THR A 45 -10.59 11.01 5.97
N GLU A 46 -11.49 10.54 6.83
CA GLU A 46 -11.62 11.07 8.19
C GLU A 46 -10.44 10.60 9.07
N ALA A 47 -10.09 9.31 8.99
CA ALA A 47 -8.92 8.78 9.69
C ALA A 47 -7.59 9.18 9.03
N GLY A 48 -7.63 9.68 7.79
CA GLY A 48 -6.46 10.01 6.99
C GLY A 48 -5.61 8.79 6.63
N THR A 49 -6.25 7.65 6.39
CA THR A 49 -5.55 6.37 6.13
C THR A 49 -5.88 5.79 4.76
N ILE A 50 -4.91 5.05 4.21
CA ILE A 50 -5.11 4.20 3.03
C ILE A 50 -4.86 2.74 3.41
N THR A 51 -5.60 1.86 2.77
CA THR A 51 -5.42 0.41 2.89
C THR A 51 -4.77 -0.13 1.62
N ILE A 52 -3.75 -0.96 1.79
CA ILE A 52 -3.11 -1.69 0.69
C ILE A 52 -3.21 -3.18 0.97
N VAL A 53 -3.57 -3.95 -0.05
CA VAL A 53 -3.60 -5.40 -0.03
C VAL A 53 -2.62 -5.92 -1.07
N TYR A 54 -1.73 -6.83 -0.67
CA TYR A 54 -0.70 -7.37 -1.54
C TYR A 54 -0.43 -8.84 -1.24
N LEU A 55 0.12 -9.55 -2.22
CA LEU A 55 0.50 -10.95 -2.07
C LEU A 55 1.99 -11.04 -1.70
N VAL A 56 2.27 -11.75 -0.63
CA VAL A 56 3.63 -12.13 -0.25
C VAL A 56 3.97 -13.40 -1.03
N MET A 57 4.72 -13.20 -2.12
CA MET A 57 5.43 -14.27 -2.81
C MET A 57 6.87 -14.28 -2.30
N GLY A 58 7.43 -15.45 -2.00
CA GLY A 58 8.66 -15.63 -1.20
C GLY A 58 9.82 -14.62 -1.41
N LYS A 59 10.49 -14.30 -0.29
CA LYS A 59 11.60 -13.35 -0.08
C LYS A 59 11.71 -12.17 -1.07
N THR A 60 11.03 -11.09 -0.71
CA THR A 60 11.76 -9.85 -0.42
C THR A 60 11.41 -9.44 1.01
N THR A 61 12.34 -9.70 1.94
CA THR A 61 12.37 -9.21 3.32
C THR A 61 13.65 -8.44 3.48
#